data_AF-K2MMX3-F1
#
_entry.id   AF-K2MMX3-F1
#
_cell.length_a   1.000
_cell.length_b   1.000
_cell.length_c   1.000
_cell.angle_alpha   90.00
_cell.angle_beta   90.00
_cell.angle_gamma   90.00
#
_symmetry.space_group_name_H-M   'P 1'
#
loop_
_entity.id
_entity.type
_entity.pdbx_description
1 polymer ?
#
loop_
_entity_poly.entity_id
_entity_poly.type
_entity_poly.pdbx_seq_one_letter_code
_entity_poly.pdbx_strand_id
1 'polypeptide(L)'
;MFASVCSCVFLVRIVLPLRLDFFLMPQARSHMYYYGGCGPLVPSQTKRRREEKDAKVRRSRVCPYATRLYRFFSEDIATQIKVCSEVLQVPSAKSFYLSSLTANVSFDVSCPSVVLTMWKDTTLAEIATLLLDSFRDGADQVFVESQVSAEGGAANVTCRLATRCASYVIRLYSGCVSAEGNATLCCLATIELRQVLSEERFVFPVRRFCNVDADTNVSLLPYKLGDPLFFTCVRVQ
;
A
#
# COMPACT_ATOMS: atom_id res chain seq x y z
N MET A 1 19.55 40.58 12.30
CA MET A 1 18.87 39.81 11.24
C MET A 1 18.00 38.77 11.94
N PHE A 2 16.68 38.92 11.81
CA PHE A 2 15.67 38.05 12.43
C PHE A 2 15.29 36.91 11.48
N ALA A 3 15.15 35.70 12.03
CA ALA A 3 14.27 34.63 11.54
C ALA A 3 14.13 33.62 12.71
N SER A 4 13.26 33.87 13.69
CA SER A 4 11.84 33.48 13.74
C SER A 4 11.62 31.99 13.48
N VAL A 5 11.82 31.18 14.52
CA VAL A 5 11.42 29.77 14.59
C VAL A 5 9.91 29.73 14.81
N CYS A 6 9.16 29.27 13.81
CA CYS A 6 7.72 29.11 13.90
C CYS A 6 7.41 27.72 14.47
N SER A 7 7.21 27.64 15.79
CA SER A 7 6.63 26.48 16.46
C SER A 7 5.13 26.45 16.21
N CYS A 8 4.67 25.58 15.32
CA CYS A 8 3.25 25.24 15.20
C CYS A 8 2.94 24.00 16.04
N VAL A 9 2.55 24.24 17.30
CA VAL A 9 1.83 23.27 18.13
C VAL A 9 0.44 23.10 17.53
N PHE A 10 0.20 22.00 16.81
CA PHE A 10 -1.15 21.64 16.36
C PHE A 10 -1.80 20.69 17.36
N LEU A 11 -2.50 21.28 18.32
CA LEU A 11 -3.52 20.61 19.11
C LEU A 11 -4.82 20.64 18.29
N VAL A 12 -5.15 19.56 17.58
CA VAL A 12 -6.42 19.47 16.83
C VAL A 12 -7.30 18.38 17.42
N ARG A 13 -8.25 18.81 18.26
CA ARG A 13 -9.50 18.09 18.50
C ARG A 13 -10.32 18.16 17.20
N ILE A 14 -10.49 17.05 16.49
CA ILE A 14 -11.45 16.96 15.38
C ILE A 14 -12.67 16.18 15.87
N VAL A 15 -13.77 16.91 16.00
CA VAL A 15 -15.13 16.39 16.04
C VAL A 15 -15.53 16.09 14.58
N LEU A 16 -15.80 14.81 14.28
CA LEU A 16 -16.33 14.35 12.99
C LEU A 16 -17.83 14.68 12.87
N PRO A 17 -18.31 15.25 11.75
CA PRO A 17 -19.67 15.01 11.30
C PRO A 17 -19.66 13.95 10.20
N LEU A 18 -20.33 12.83 10.48
CA LEU A 18 -20.71 11.81 9.49
C LEU A 18 -21.65 12.44 8.46
N ARG A 19 -21.29 12.38 7.17
CA ARG A 19 -22.24 12.62 6.08
C ARG A 19 -22.21 11.41 5.14
N LEU A 20 -23.24 10.57 5.28
CA LEU A 20 -23.59 9.54 4.30
C LEU A 20 -24.25 10.23 3.11
N ASP A 21 -23.65 10.12 1.92
CA ASP A 21 -24.36 10.38 0.67
C ASP A 21 -24.61 9.06 -0.06
N PHE A 22 -25.89 8.70 -0.11
CA PHE A 22 -26.48 7.60 -0.86
C PHE A 22 -26.29 7.80 -2.37
N PHE A 23 -25.73 6.82 -3.07
CA PHE A 23 -25.70 6.79 -4.54
C PHE A 23 -26.97 6.08 -5.06
N LEU A 24 -27.95 6.86 -5.52
CA LEU A 24 -29.08 6.39 -6.32
C LEU A 24 -28.71 6.42 -7.80
N MET A 25 -28.72 5.25 -8.44
CA MET A 25 -28.62 5.07 -9.90
C MET A 25 -29.96 5.41 -10.56
N PRO A 26 -30.00 6.21 -11.65
CA PRO A 26 -31.17 6.28 -12.51
C PRO A 26 -31.06 5.24 -13.64
N GLN A 27 -32.06 4.37 -13.69
CA GLN A 27 -32.34 3.43 -14.78
C GLN A 27 -33.02 4.20 -15.92
N ALA A 28 -32.48 4.12 -17.14
CA ALA A 28 -33.14 4.63 -18.34
C ALA A 28 -33.20 3.54 -19.42
N ARG A 29 -34.39 2.94 -19.57
CA ARG A 29 -34.93 2.48 -20.86
C ARG A 29 -35.53 3.74 -21.52
N SER A 30 -35.52 3.98 -22.83
CA SER A 30 -36.25 3.18 -23.83
C SER A 30 -36.04 3.72 -25.26
N HIS A 31 -36.34 2.83 -26.22
CA HIS A 31 -36.95 3.03 -27.54
C HIS A 31 -36.15 3.52 -28.77
N MET A 32 -35.95 2.54 -29.66
CA MET A 32 -35.79 2.61 -31.12
C MET A 32 -36.93 3.41 -31.79
N TYR A 33 -36.57 4.28 -32.74
CA TYR A 33 -37.32 4.53 -33.97
C TYR A 33 -36.33 4.69 -35.14
N TYR A 34 -36.52 3.87 -36.18
CA TYR A 34 -35.88 4.01 -37.50
C TYR A 34 -36.71 4.94 -38.37
N TYR A 35 -36.09 5.94 -39.01
CA TYR A 35 -36.55 6.52 -40.27
C TYR A 35 -35.33 7.02 -41.08
N GLY A 36 -35.29 6.65 -42.35
CA GLY A 36 -34.17 6.89 -43.26
C GLY A 36 -34.06 8.32 -43.78
N GLY A 37 -32.84 8.70 -44.18
CA GLY A 37 -32.52 9.93 -44.89
C GLY A 37 -31.03 9.95 -45.25
N CYS A 38 -30.74 10.05 -46.55
CA CYS A 38 -29.38 9.96 -47.10
C CYS A 38 -28.69 11.34 -47.09
N GLY A 39 -27.51 11.45 -46.47
CA GLY A 39 -26.47 12.46 -46.72
C GLY A 39 -26.06 13.33 -45.51
N PRO A 40 -24.84 13.92 -45.48
CA PRO A 40 -23.60 13.60 -46.18
C PRO A 40 -22.58 12.89 -45.27
N LEU A 41 -21.53 12.34 -45.88
CA LEU A 41 -20.44 11.61 -45.23
C LEU A 41 -19.84 12.38 -44.03
N VAL A 42 -19.81 11.69 -42.90
CA VAL A 42 -19.19 12.07 -41.63
C VAL A 42 -17.75 12.53 -41.88
N PRO A 43 -17.35 13.76 -41.53
CA PRO A 43 -15.93 14.03 -41.35
C PRO A 43 -15.50 13.21 -40.14
N SER A 44 -14.67 12.20 -40.38
CA SER A 44 -14.04 11.43 -39.31
C SER A 44 -13.43 12.40 -38.31
N GLN A 45 -13.96 12.44 -37.09
CA GLN A 45 -13.27 13.11 -35.98
C GLN A 45 -12.07 12.27 -35.59
N THR A 46 -11.04 12.27 -36.42
CA THR A 46 -9.67 11.94 -36.06
C THR A 46 -9.07 13.09 -35.24
N LYS A 47 -9.76 13.52 -34.18
CA LYS A 47 -9.05 14.06 -33.03
C LYS A 47 -8.62 12.86 -32.22
N ARG A 48 -7.43 12.36 -32.58
CA ARG A 48 -6.54 11.70 -31.63
C ARG A 48 -6.63 12.52 -30.34
N ARG A 49 -7.37 12.01 -29.35
CA ARG A 49 -7.22 12.40 -27.96
C ARG A 49 -5.78 11.98 -27.65
N ARG A 50 -4.87 12.90 -27.93
CA ARG A 50 -3.49 12.89 -27.47
C ARG A 50 -3.61 12.51 -26.01
N GLU A 51 -3.04 11.37 -25.65
CA GLU A 51 -2.92 10.86 -24.29
C GLU A 51 -2.85 12.05 -23.35
N GLU A 52 -3.83 12.13 -22.45
CA GLU A 52 -3.81 13.05 -21.33
C GLU A 52 -2.57 12.65 -20.54
N LYS A 53 -1.43 13.23 -20.92
CA LYS A 53 -0.15 13.04 -20.26
C LYS A 53 -0.40 13.46 -18.83
N ASP A 54 -0.42 12.49 -17.93
CA ASP A 54 -0.46 12.66 -16.49
C ASP A 54 0.22 13.97 -16.13
N ALA A 55 -0.57 14.93 -15.65
CA ALA A 55 -0.06 16.22 -15.25
C ALA A 55 0.92 15.98 -14.10
N LYS A 56 2.22 15.91 -14.42
CA LYS A 56 3.28 15.66 -13.45
C LYS A 56 3.10 16.62 -12.27
N VAL A 57 2.93 16.06 -11.07
CA VAL A 57 2.69 16.85 -9.87
C VAL A 57 3.94 17.67 -9.60
N ARG A 58 3.77 18.99 -9.53
CA ARG A 58 4.86 19.86 -9.08
C ARG A 58 4.92 19.78 -7.57
N ARG A 59 5.63 18.79 -7.01
CA ARG A 59 5.72 18.53 -5.56
C ARG A 59 6.10 19.78 -4.74
N SER A 60 6.86 20.72 -5.31
CA SER A 60 7.20 22.01 -4.67
C SER A 60 6.05 23.01 -4.52
N ARG A 61 4.92 22.79 -5.22
CA ARG A 61 3.74 23.68 -5.21
C ARG A 61 2.50 23.02 -4.61
N VAL A 62 2.61 21.77 -4.18
CA VAL A 62 1.50 20.96 -3.68
C VAL A 62 1.90 20.36 -2.34
N CYS A 63 1.08 20.57 -1.32
CA CYS A 63 1.33 19.98 -0.01
C CYS A 63 1.29 18.44 -0.09
N PRO A 64 2.24 17.74 0.56
CA PRO A 64 2.18 16.29 0.67
C PRO A 64 1.02 15.84 1.56
N TYR A 65 0.65 14.57 1.40
CA TYR A 65 -0.20 13.83 2.32
C TYR A 65 0.67 13.05 3.30
N ALA A 66 0.34 13.10 4.59
CA ALA A 66 0.95 12.24 5.58
C ALA A 66 0.16 10.94 5.66
N THR A 67 0.77 9.84 5.23
CA THR A 67 0.17 8.51 5.26
C THR A 67 0.78 7.71 6.40
N ARG A 68 -0.08 7.07 7.20
CA ARG A 68 0.30 6.21 8.32
C ARG A 68 0.42 4.77 7.83
N LEU A 69 1.57 4.13 8.06
CA LEU A 69 1.81 2.75 7.64
C LEU A 69 1.99 1.85 8.87
N TYR A 70 1.29 0.71 8.86
CA TYR A 70 1.28 -0.28 9.92
C TYR A 70 1.90 -1.58 9.42
N ARG A 71 2.93 -2.05 10.10
CA ARG A 71 3.60 -3.31 9.75
C ARG A 71 2.82 -4.49 10.32
N PHE A 72 2.57 -5.49 9.48
CA PHE A 72 2.17 -6.82 9.93
C PHE A 72 3.41 -7.64 10.29
N PHE A 73 3.40 -8.21 11.49
CA PHE A 73 4.44 -9.12 11.98
C PHE A 73 4.13 -10.60 11.71
N SER A 74 2.89 -10.89 11.35
CA SER A 74 2.38 -12.24 11.07
C SER A 74 1.88 -12.33 9.64
N GLU A 75 2.09 -13.48 9.00
CA GLU A 75 1.49 -13.80 7.70
C GLU A 75 0.06 -14.33 7.82
N ASP A 76 -0.40 -14.66 9.03
CA ASP A 76 -1.75 -15.13 9.25
C ASP A 76 -2.79 -14.03 8.99
N ILE A 77 -3.66 -14.29 8.03
CA ILE A 77 -4.70 -13.35 7.58
C ILE A 77 -5.63 -12.97 8.72
N ALA A 78 -5.95 -13.89 9.65
CA ALA A 78 -6.84 -13.58 10.77
C ALA A 78 -6.20 -12.55 11.72
N THR A 79 -4.91 -12.73 12.06
CA THR A 79 -4.17 -11.71 12.82
C THR A 79 -4.07 -10.37 12.09
N GLN A 80 -3.84 -10.36 10.77
CA GLN A 80 -3.77 -9.13 9.99
C GLN A 80 -5.11 -8.39 9.97
N ILE A 81 -6.22 -9.10 9.80
CA ILE A 81 -7.57 -8.52 9.85
C ILE A 81 -7.86 -7.96 11.24
N LYS A 82 -7.43 -8.64 12.31
CA LYS A 82 -7.56 -8.13 13.68
C LYS A 82 -6.82 -6.81 13.86
N VAL A 83 -5.56 -6.73 13.45
CA VAL A 83 -4.75 -5.49 13.46
C VAL A 83 -5.44 -4.38 12.65
N CYS A 84 -5.94 -4.71 11.46
CA CYS A 84 -6.71 -3.77 10.62
C CYS A 84 -7.96 -3.24 11.35
N SER A 85 -8.69 -4.13 12.03
CA SER A 85 -9.91 -3.78 12.77
C SER A 85 -9.62 -2.81 13.93
N GLU A 86 -8.51 -3.01 14.63
CA GLU A 86 -8.08 -2.14 15.73
C GLU A 86 -7.67 -0.75 15.21
N VAL A 87 -6.91 -0.67 14.12
CA VAL A 87 -6.52 0.62 13.49
C VAL A 87 -7.73 1.40 12.98
N LEU A 88 -8.65 0.71 12.31
CA LEU A 88 -9.85 1.31 11.73
C LEU A 88 -10.94 1.59 12.77
N GLN A 89 -10.81 1.06 13.99
CA GLN A 89 -11.81 1.14 15.07
C GLN A 89 -13.18 0.59 14.67
N VAL A 90 -13.18 -0.49 13.89
CA VAL A 90 -14.40 -1.21 13.46
C VAL A 90 -14.25 -2.69 13.80
N PRO A 91 -15.34 -3.46 13.96
CA PRO A 91 -15.24 -4.89 14.26
C PRO A 91 -14.55 -5.65 13.12
N SER A 92 -13.76 -6.66 13.44
CA SER A 92 -13.29 -7.64 12.45
C SER A 92 -14.46 -8.50 11.99
N ALA A 93 -14.52 -8.85 10.70
CA ALA A 93 -15.49 -9.85 10.23
C ALA A 93 -15.32 -11.12 11.05
N LYS A 94 -16.39 -11.60 11.69
CA LYS A 94 -16.37 -12.88 12.42
C LYS A 94 -16.07 -13.97 11.40
N SER A 95 -14.83 -14.46 11.38
CA SER A 95 -14.48 -15.64 10.63
C SER A 95 -15.29 -16.80 11.21
N PHE A 96 -16.25 -17.32 10.44
CA PHE A 96 -17.15 -18.39 10.85
C PHE A 96 -16.45 -19.74 11.11
N TYR A 97 -15.11 -19.81 11.10
CA TYR A 97 -14.37 -21.08 11.21
C TYR A 97 -13.14 -21.08 12.14
N LEU A 98 -12.88 -20.07 12.96
CA LEU A 98 -11.68 -20.06 13.84
C LEU A 98 -12.02 -19.65 15.27
N SER A 99 -12.68 -20.54 16.01
CA SER A 99 -13.03 -20.33 17.42
C SER A 99 -11.90 -20.62 18.42
N SER A 100 -10.63 -20.70 18.03
CA SER A 100 -9.59 -21.16 18.98
C SER A 100 -8.15 -20.67 18.76
N LEU A 101 -7.87 -19.74 17.83
CA LEU A 101 -6.49 -19.28 17.55
C LEU A 101 -6.23 -17.79 17.76
N THR A 102 -7.24 -17.00 18.17
CA THR A 102 -7.06 -15.59 18.52
C THR A 102 -6.65 -15.40 19.98
N ALA A 103 -5.77 -16.27 20.50
CA ALA A 103 -5.20 -16.12 21.83
C ALA A 103 -4.39 -14.82 21.88
N ASN A 104 -4.95 -13.80 22.55
CA ASN A 104 -4.28 -12.68 23.23
C ASN A 104 -2.94 -12.21 22.65
N VAL A 105 -2.86 -11.98 21.35
CA VAL A 105 -1.79 -11.11 20.84
C VAL A 105 -2.29 -9.68 20.99
N SER A 106 -1.94 -9.07 22.12
CA SER A 106 -2.08 -7.64 22.35
C SER A 106 -0.89 -6.96 21.68
N PHE A 107 -1.08 -6.55 20.43
CA PHE A 107 -0.18 -5.58 19.85
C PHE A 107 -0.69 -4.21 20.24
N ASP A 108 0.20 -3.32 20.67
CA ASP A 108 -0.15 -1.91 20.80
C ASP A 108 -0.22 -1.32 19.37
N VAL A 109 -1.34 -1.55 18.68
CA VAL A 109 -1.57 -1.09 17.31
C VAL A 109 -1.95 0.41 17.29
N SER A 110 -1.86 1.10 18.43
CA SER A 110 -2.21 2.52 18.53
C SER A 110 -1.24 3.42 17.75
N CYS A 111 0.00 2.98 17.51
CA CYS A 111 1.02 3.75 16.82
C CYS A 111 1.35 3.19 15.42
N PRO A 112 1.45 4.05 14.39
CA PRO A 112 1.92 3.61 13.08
C PRO A 112 3.40 3.22 13.16
N SER A 113 3.80 2.21 12.40
CA SER A 113 5.20 1.78 12.31
C SER A 113 6.07 2.83 11.63
N VAL A 114 5.51 3.54 10.64
CA VAL A 114 6.15 4.69 9.98
C VAL A 114 5.09 5.63 9.42
N VAL A 115 5.43 6.92 9.32
CA VAL A 115 4.62 7.92 8.62
C VAL A 115 5.39 8.38 7.39
N LEU A 116 4.80 8.21 6.20
CA LEU A 116 5.41 8.63 4.94
C LEU A 116 4.73 9.88 4.40
N THR A 117 5.52 10.79 3.84
CA THR A 117 5.02 11.92 3.06
C THR A 117 4.87 11.50 1.60
N MET A 118 3.64 11.57 1.09
CA MET A 118 3.28 11.08 -0.24
C MET A 118 2.61 12.17 -1.07
N TRP A 119 2.82 12.12 -2.38
CA TRP A 119 2.09 12.91 -3.36
C TRP A 119 1.25 11.98 -4.23
N LYS A 120 0.36 12.55 -5.05
CA LYS A 120 -0.46 11.77 -5.99
C LYS A 120 0.39 10.96 -6.98
N ASP A 121 1.55 11.50 -7.35
CA ASP A 121 2.51 10.86 -8.25
C ASP A 121 3.57 10.03 -7.51
N THR A 122 3.39 9.75 -6.22
CA THR A 122 4.28 8.82 -5.52
C THR A 122 4.01 7.40 -6.04
N THR A 123 5.07 6.75 -6.50
CA THR A 123 4.97 5.40 -7.09
C THR A 123 5.03 4.32 -6.01
N LEU A 124 4.53 3.13 -6.34
CA LEU A 124 4.65 1.96 -5.47
C LEU A 124 6.11 1.59 -5.18
N ALA A 125 7.01 1.76 -6.15
CA ALA A 125 8.45 1.57 -5.98
C ALA A 125 9.05 2.57 -4.97
N GLU A 126 8.66 3.85 -5.03
CA GLU A 126 9.09 4.86 -4.05
C GLU A 126 8.64 4.46 -2.63
N ILE A 127 7.39 4.01 -2.47
CA ILE A 127 6.88 3.55 -1.17
C ILE A 127 7.67 2.33 -0.68
N ALA A 128 7.83 1.32 -1.54
CA ALA A 128 8.50 0.07 -1.19
C ALA A 128 9.97 0.30 -0.80
N THR A 129 10.68 1.16 -1.52
CA THR A 129 12.08 1.50 -1.22
C THR A 129 12.22 2.22 0.12
N LEU A 130 11.36 3.21 0.41
CA LEU A 130 11.33 3.90 1.70
C LEU A 130 11.00 2.96 2.87
N LEU A 131 10.05 2.05 2.66
CA LEU A 131 9.72 1.01 3.63
C LEU A 131 10.90 0.06 3.85
N LEU A 132 11.55 -0.41 2.79
CA LEU A 132 12.69 -1.28 2.94
C LEU A 132 13.81 -0.59 3.71
N ASP A 133 14.14 0.66 3.38
CA ASP A 133 15.19 1.40 4.09
C ASP A 133 14.93 1.49 5.60
N SER A 134 13.66 1.61 6.00
CA SER A 134 13.26 1.67 7.40
C SER A 134 13.24 0.31 8.12
N PHE A 135 12.99 -0.78 7.40
CA PHE A 135 12.71 -2.10 8.01
C PHE A 135 13.65 -3.22 7.57
N ARG A 136 14.67 -2.91 6.77
CA ARG A 136 15.63 -3.87 6.21
C ARG A 136 16.35 -4.67 7.28
N ASP A 137 16.97 -4.00 8.25
CA ASP A 137 17.78 -4.67 9.27
C ASP A 137 16.93 -5.68 10.07
N GLY A 138 15.67 -5.33 10.35
CA GLY A 138 14.72 -6.25 10.99
C GLY A 138 14.30 -7.42 10.09
N ALA A 139 14.16 -7.20 8.77
CA ALA A 139 13.88 -8.30 7.82
C ALA A 139 15.09 -9.23 7.66
N ASP A 140 16.30 -8.68 7.66
CA ASP A 140 17.55 -9.45 7.61
C ASP A 140 17.75 -10.28 8.89
N GLN A 141 17.48 -9.70 10.07
CA GLN A 141 17.58 -10.42 11.34
C GLN A 141 16.63 -11.61 11.40
N VAL A 142 15.35 -11.42 11.07
CA VAL A 142 14.35 -12.51 11.06
C VAL A 142 14.76 -13.62 10.08
N PHE A 143 15.32 -13.26 8.93
CA PHE A 143 15.82 -14.24 7.96
C PHE A 143 16.97 -15.06 8.54
N VAL A 144 17.96 -14.41 9.17
CA VAL A 144 19.10 -15.11 9.81
C VAL A 144 18.61 -16.05 10.91
N GLU A 145 17.71 -15.60 11.78
CA GLU A 145 17.15 -16.42 12.87
C GLU A 145 16.40 -17.65 12.33
N SER A 146 15.64 -17.50 11.25
CA SER A 146 14.95 -18.62 10.60
C SER A 146 15.91 -19.64 9.98
N GLN A 147 17.03 -19.18 9.41
CA GLN A 147 18.05 -20.06 8.82
C GLN A 147 18.85 -20.81 9.88
N VAL A 148 19.22 -20.15 10.99
CA VAL A 148 19.91 -20.80 12.12
C VAL A 148 19.04 -21.89 12.77
N SER A 149 17.73 -21.68 12.79
CA SER A 149 16.77 -22.68 13.31
C SER A 149 16.63 -23.89 12.38
N ALA A 150 16.90 -23.73 11.07
CA ALA A 150 16.78 -24.79 10.07
C ALA A 150 18.10 -25.55 9.84
N GLU A 151 19.24 -24.88 9.93
CA GLU A 151 20.57 -25.45 9.70
C GLU A 151 21.42 -25.29 10.97
N GLY A 152 21.59 -26.36 11.75
CA GLY A 152 22.30 -26.39 13.04
C GLY A 152 23.82 -26.13 13.01
N GLY A 153 24.32 -25.22 12.17
CA GLY A 153 25.73 -24.86 12.04
C GLY A 153 25.96 -23.40 11.65
N ALA A 154 26.21 -22.55 12.65
CA ALA A 154 26.29 -21.08 12.50
C ALA A 154 27.38 -20.55 11.54
N ALA A 155 28.45 -21.30 11.29
CA ALA A 155 29.60 -20.83 10.50
C ALA A 155 29.45 -20.99 8.97
N ASN A 156 28.66 -21.97 8.50
CA ASN A 156 28.44 -22.18 7.06
C ASN A 156 27.31 -21.30 6.50
N VAL A 157 26.37 -20.87 7.36
CA VAL A 157 25.21 -20.06 6.99
C VAL A 157 25.63 -18.62 6.68
N THR A 158 26.49 -18.01 7.50
CA THR A 158 26.98 -16.62 7.30
C THR A 158 27.79 -16.47 6.00
N CYS A 159 28.60 -17.46 5.61
CA CYS A 159 29.39 -17.42 4.38
C CYS A 159 28.54 -17.61 3.09
N ARG A 160 27.46 -18.42 3.15
CA ARG A 160 26.52 -18.60 2.02
C ARG A 160 25.58 -17.40 1.83
N LEU A 161 25.24 -16.70 2.91
CA LEU A 161 24.43 -15.47 2.87
C LEU A 161 25.20 -14.28 2.28
N ALA A 162 26.52 -14.22 2.46
CA ALA A 162 27.37 -13.18 1.90
C ALA A 162 27.54 -13.31 0.37
N THR A 163 27.34 -14.50 -0.21
CA THR A 163 27.59 -14.78 -1.64
C THR A 163 26.34 -14.65 -2.52
N ARG A 164 25.14 -14.54 -1.95
CA ARG A 164 23.89 -14.35 -2.70
C ARG A 164 23.30 -12.98 -2.42
N CYS A 165 23.02 -12.22 -3.48
CA CYS A 165 22.37 -10.94 -3.32
C CYS A 165 20.95 -11.11 -2.78
N ALA A 166 20.60 -10.32 -1.76
CA ALA A 166 19.33 -10.45 -1.08
C ALA A 166 18.13 -10.08 -1.97
N SER A 167 16.99 -10.73 -1.71
CA SER A 167 15.70 -10.34 -2.30
C SER A 167 14.68 -10.10 -1.21
N TYR A 168 13.92 -9.02 -1.35
CA TYR A 168 12.90 -8.58 -0.40
C TYR A 168 11.55 -8.50 -1.09
N VAL A 169 10.50 -8.95 -0.40
CA VAL A 169 9.12 -8.85 -0.86
C VAL A 169 8.35 -7.97 0.10
N ILE A 170 7.77 -6.91 -0.45
CA ILE A 170 6.91 -5.97 0.26
C ILE A 170 5.50 -6.09 -0.29
N ARG A 171 4.54 -6.42 0.57
CA ARG A 171 3.12 -6.42 0.22
C ARG A 171 2.46 -5.22 0.86
N LEU A 172 1.69 -4.48 0.08
CA LEU A 172 0.94 -3.31 0.51
C LEU A 172 -0.54 -3.64 0.51
N TYR A 173 -1.23 -3.21 1.55
CA TYR A 173 -2.65 -3.44 1.76
C TYR A 173 -3.35 -2.15 2.15
N SER A 174 -4.60 -2.00 1.69
CA SER A 174 -5.53 -1.01 2.20
C SER A 174 -6.47 -1.68 3.19
N GLY A 175 -6.67 -1.04 4.35
CA GLY A 175 -7.77 -1.39 5.23
C GLY A 175 -9.06 -0.77 4.69
N CYS A 176 -10.11 -1.56 4.60
CA CYS A 176 -11.42 -1.12 4.11
C CYS A 176 -12.51 -1.58 5.08
N VAL A 177 -13.60 -0.80 5.17
CA VAL A 177 -14.80 -1.21 5.89
C VAL A 177 -15.78 -1.80 4.88
N SER A 178 -16.23 -3.04 5.11
CA SER A 178 -17.21 -3.72 4.28
C SER A 178 -18.60 -3.08 4.43
N ALA A 179 -19.54 -3.46 3.56
CA ALA A 179 -20.92 -2.99 3.63
C ALA A 179 -21.61 -3.37 4.96
N GLU A 180 -21.17 -4.47 5.57
CA GLU A 180 -21.62 -4.98 6.87
C GLU A 180 -20.97 -4.26 8.06
N GLY A 181 -20.12 -3.26 7.82
CA GLY A 181 -19.43 -2.50 8.86
C GLY A 181 -18.21 -3.21 9.45
N ASN A 182 -17.67 -4.23 8.77
CA ASN A 182 -16.52 -5.00 9.26
C ASN A 182 -15.21 -4.57 8.61
N ALA A 183 -14.10 -4.66 9.33
CA ALA A 183 -12.77 -4.48 8.76
C ALA A 183 -12.43 -5.61 7.77
N THR A 184 -11.89 -5.21 6.64
CA THR A 184 -11.39 -6.07 5.57
C THR A 184 -10.06 -5.53 5.08
N LEU A 185 -9.25 -6.40 4.48
CA LEU A 185 -7.97 -6.04 3.87
C LEU A 185 -8.04 -6.28 2.37
N CYS A 186 -7.63 -5.26 1.61
CA CYS A 186 -7.46 -5.35 0.16
C CYS A 186 -5.98 -5.26 -0.18
N CYS A 187 -5.44 -6.28 -0.85
CA CYS A 187 -4.06 -6.24 -1.34
C CYS A 187 -3.97 -5.22 -2.49
N LEU A 188 -3.16 -4.18 -2.30
CA LEU A 188 -2.93 -3.15 -3.30
C LEU A 188 -1.83 -3.56 -4.28
N ALA A 189 -0.72 -4.07 -3.76
CA ALA A 189 0.45 -4.41 -4.55
C ALA A 189 1.37 -5.38 -3.82
N THR A 190 2.13 -6.14 -4.60
CA THR A 190 3.27 -6.93 -4.13
C THR A 190 4.49 -6.54 -4.94
N ILE A 191 5.42 -5.84 -4.30
CA ILE A 191 6.66 -5.33 -4.89
C ILE A 191 7.81 -6.23 -4.43
N GLU A 192 8.58 -6.73 -5.38
CA GLU A 192 9.84 -7.41 -5.10
C GLU A 192 11.00 -6.45 -5.37
N LEU A 193 11.91 -6.35 -4.42
CA LEU A 193 13.12 -5.54 -4.48
C LEU A 193 14.33 -6.45 -4.38
N ARG A 194 15.21 -6.42 -5.39
CA ARG A 194 16.39 -7.29 -5.44
C ARG A 194 17.67 -6.48 -5.35
N GLN A 195 18.56 -6.90 -4.47
CA GLN A 195 19.92 -6.40 -4.39
C GLN A 195 20.73 -6.93 -5.58
N VAL A 196 21.53 -6.07 -6.21
CA VAL A 196 22.35 -6.46 -7.38
C VAL A 196 23.77 -6.82 -6.96
N LEU A 197 24.32 -6.13 -5.97
CA LEU A 197 25.68 -6.34 -5.45
C LEU A 197 25.61 -6.65 -3.96
N SER A 198 26.20 -7.75 -3.52
CA SER A 198 26.13 -8.24 -2.12
C SER A 198 26.72 -7.25 -1.09
N GLU A 199 27.71 -6.46 -1.50
CA GLU A 199 28.38 -5.47 -0.65
C GLU A 199 27.60 -4.15 -0.55
N GLU A 200 26.66 -3.90 -1.47
CA GLU A 200 25.93 -2.63 -1.53
C GLU A 200 24.48 -2.76 -1.04
N ARG A 201 23.97 -1.71 -0.40
CA ARG A 201 22.58 -1.68 0.06
C ARG A 201 21.57 -1.36 -1.05
N PHE A 202 22.01 -1.07 -2.28
CA PHE A 202 21.08 -0.73 -3.35
C PHE A 202 20.22 -1.92 -3.78
N VAL A 203 18.91 -1.67 -3.87
CA VAL A 203 17.92 -2.62 -4.36
C VAL A 203 17.15 -2.01 -5.53
N PHE A 204 16.66 -2.88 -6.41
CA PHE A 204 15.91 -2.47 -7.59
C PHE A 204 14.59 -3.23 -7.66
N PRO A 205 13.48 -2.56 -8.02
CA PRO A 205 12.21 -3.22 -8.22
C PRO A 205 12.28 -4.21 -9.38
N VAL A 206 11.82 -5.43 -9.14
CA VAL A 206 11.72 -6.48 -10.16
C VAL A 206 10.39 -6.35 -10.87
N ARG A 207 10.43 -6.13 -12.19
CA ARG A 207 9.23 -6.10 -13.03
C ARG A 207 8.74 -7.53 -13.27
N ARG A 208 7.54 -7.86 -12.80
CA ARG A 208 6.86 -9.13 -13.08
C ARG A 208 5.59 -8.88 -13.90
N PHE A 209 5.28 -9.80 -14.81
CA PHE A 209 4.17 -9.67 -15.77
C PHE A 209 2.78 -9.77 -15.13
N CYS A 210 2.69 -10.16 -13.85
CA CYS A 210 1.45 -10.57 -13.19
C CYS A 210 1.03 -9.70 -11.99
N ASN A 211 1.80 -8.66 -11.63
CA ASN A 211 1.47 -7.76 -10.52
C ASN A 211 1.26 -6.33 -11.03
N VAL A 212 0.62 -5.49 -10.20
CA VAL A 212 0.58 -4.03 -10.40
C VAL A 212 2.02 -3.54 -10.60
N ASP A 213 2.25 -2.78 -11.68
CA ASP A 213 3.58 -2.28 -12.01
C ASP A 213 4.11 -1.44 -10.84
N ALA A 214 5.38 -1.64 -10.47
CA ALA A 214 6.01 -0.89 -9.40
C ALA A 214 6.06 0.62 -9.70
N ASP A 215 5.99 0.98 -10.98
CA ASP A 215 5.91 2.38 -11.45
C ASP A 215 4.49 2.97 -11.35
N THR A 216 3.49 2.20 -10.93
CA THR A 216 2.12 2.69 -10.76
C THR A 216 2.05 3.74 -9.66
N ASN A 217 1.40 4.87 -9.96
CA ASN A 217 1.15 5.93 -8.99
C ASN A 217 0.10 5.51 -7.96
N VAL A 218 0.30 5.90 -6.70
CA VAL A 218 -0.66 5.64 -5.61
C VAL A 218 -2.05 6.19 -5.91
N SER A 219 -2.16 7.28 -6.67
CA SER A 219 -3.46 7.86 -7.05
C SER A 219 -4.30 6.98 -7.98
N LEU A 220 -3.69 5.98 -8.63
CA LEU A 220 -4.36 5.03 -9.52
C LEU A 220 -4.89 3.80 -8.78
N LEU A 221 -4.51 3.64 -7.51
CA LEU A 221 -4.96 2.51 -6.69
C LEU A 221 -6.37 2.79 -6.13
N PRO A 222 -7.14 1.74 -5.80
CA PRO A 222 -8.41 1.87 -5.09
C PRO A 222 -8.18 2.21 -3.61
N TYR A 223 -7.46 3.30 -3.36
CA TYR A 223 -7.01 3.77 -2.06
C TYR A 223 -7.15 5.29 -2.00
N LYS A 224 -7.63 5.82 -0.88
CA LYS A 224 -7.71 7.27 -0.67
C LYS A 224 -6.46 7.74 0.06
N LEU A 225 -5.77 8.71 -0.53
CA LEU A 225 -4.57 9.31 0.07
C LEU A 225 -4.84 9.84 1.47
N GLY A 226 -4.06 9.37 2.44
CA GLY A 226 -4.18 9.71 3.86
C GLY A 226 -4.84 8.62 4.71
N ASP A 227 -5.51 7.64 4.10
CA ASP A 227 -6.02 6.46 4.80
C ASP A 227 -4.85 5.59 5.32
N PRO A 228 -5.03 4.85 6.42
CA PRO A 228 -3.97 3.96 6.89
C PRO A 228 -3.65 2.87 5.87
N LEU A 229 -2.36 2.67 5.62
CA LEU A 229 -1.85 1.56 4.82
C LEU A 229 -1.24 0.51 5.73
N PHE A 230 -1.30 -0.74 5.30
CA PHE A 230 -0.67 -1.85 6.00
C PHE A 230 0.34 -2.52 5.09
N PHE A 231 1.37 -3.11 5.65
CA PHE A 231 2.39 -3.77 4.85
C PHE A 231 3.07 -4.94 5.55
N THR A 232 3.58 -5.87 4.75
CA THR A 232 4.60 -6.84 5.17
C THR A 232 5.93 -6.51 4.49
N CYS A 233 7.03 -6.87 5.14
CA CYS A 233 8.37 -6.77 4.58
C CYS A 233 9.15 -8.02 4.98
N VAL A 234 9.47 -8.86 4.01
CA VAL A 234 10.10 -10.17 4.22
C VAL A 234 11.29 -10.32 3.29
N ARG A 235 12.40 -10.83 3.83
CA ARG A 235 13.55 -11.26 3.02
C ARG A 235 13.35 -12.72 2.62
N VAL A 236 13.55 -13.02 1.34
CA VAL A 236 13.31 -14.34 0.74
C VAL A 236 14.62 -15.06 0.41
N GLN A 237 15.70 -14.32 0.15
CA GLN A 237 17.00 -14.84 -0.25
C GLN A 237 18.14 -14.06 0.42
#